data_AF-A0A661NHA3-F1
#
_entry.id   AF-A0A661NHA3-F1
#
_cell.length_a   1.000
_cell.length_b   1.000
_cell.length_c   1.000
_cell.angle_alpha   90.00
_cell.angle_beta   90.00
_cell.angle_gamma   90.00
#
_symmetry.space_group_name_H-M   'P 1'
#
loop_
_entity.id
_entity.type
_entity.pdbx_description
1 polymer ?
#
loop_
_entity_poly.entity_id
_entity_poly.type
_entity_poly.pdbx_seq_one_letter_code
_entity_poly.pdbx_strand_id
1 'polypeptide(L)'
;MGRSRLPAAPEFDYGLLRMISRHVSYLVAIATVCSACSLDTSALLPVPSDSGVRGTGDCSTRAEECNGEDDDCDELVDEDFNLETDPDHCGACGVSCSTAASPNGAHGCLAGACTLLCDEGFADCDAMTANGCETSLGEAGSCGNCTQQCWPAAPVCEL
;
A
#
# COMPACT_ATOMS: atom_id res chain seq x y z
N MET A 1 29.45 65.47 66.99
CA MET A 1 29.49 65.25 65.52
C MET A 1 29.82 63.78 65.31
N GLY A 2 28.88 62.84 65.27
CA GLY A 2 27.82 62.67 64.26
C GLY A 2 28.22 61.51 63.33
N ARG A 3 28.15 60.24 63.80
CA ARG A 3 28.31 59.06 62.92
C ARG A 3 26.95 58.73 62.33
N SER A 4 26.72 59.13 61.09
CA SER A 4 25.53 58.77 60.31
C SER A 4 25.56 57.28 60.00
N ARG A 5 24.59 56.51 60.52
CA ARG A 5 24.33 55.13 60.09
C ARG A 5 23.63 55.20 58.73
N LEU A 6 24.20 54.57 57.70
CA LEU A 6 23.49 54.32 56.45
C LEU A 6 22.42 53.21 56.66
N PRO A 7 21.25 53.30 56.00
CA PRO A 7 20.27 52.22 56.00
C PRO A 7 20.77 51.01 55.19
N ALA A 8 20.41 49.81 55.66
CA ALA A 8 20.68 48.55 54.97
C ALA A 8 19.96 48.48 53.61
N ALA A 9 20.65 47.96 52.59
CA ALA A 9 20.06 47.70 51.28
C ALA A 9 19.07 46.51 51.36
N PRO A 10 17.98 46.51 50.57
CA PRO A 10 17.04 45.40 50.52
C PRO A 10 17.67 44.19 49.81
N GLU A 11 17.58 43.01 50.42
CA GLU A 11 17.97 41.75 49.80
C GLU A 11 16.91 41.35 48.77
N PHE A 12 17.18 41.59 47.49
CA PHE A 12 16.33 41.12 46.39
C PHE A 12 16.47 39.60 46.29
N ASP A 13 15.35 38.88 46.33
CA ASP A 13 15.31 37.42 46.22
C ASP A 13 15.61 36.99 44.77
N TYR A 14 16.88 36.71 44.50
CA TYR A 14 17.38 36.24 43.21
C TYR A 14 16.93 34.81 42.85
N GLY A 15 16.25 34.09 43.75
CA GLY A 15 15.77 32.72 43.51
C GLY A 15 14.51 32.69 42.63
N LEU A 16 13.53 33.55 42.95
CA LEU A 16 12.28 33.66 42.18
C LEU A 16 12.53 34.17 40.75
N LEU A 17 13.45 35.12 40.58
CA LEU A 17 13.89 35.63 39.28
C LEU A 17 14.56 34.55 38.41
N ARG A 18 15.34 33.63 39.01
CA ARG A 18 15.94 32.50 38.28
C ARG A 18 14.90 31.45 37.87
N MET A 19 13.86 31.24 38.67
CA MET A 19 12.77 30.30 38.36
C MET A 19 11.89 30.82 37.22
N ILE A 20 11.51 32.10 37.29
CA ILE A 20 10.75 32.78 36.23
C ILE A 20 11.59 32.83 34.94
N SER A 21 12.88 33.16 35.03
CA SER A 21 13.78 33.17 33.86
C SER A 21 13.90 31.79 33.21
N ARG A 22 13.96 30.70 33.98
CA ARG A 22 13.97 29.33 33.44
C ARG A 22 12.65 28.99 32.74
N HIS A 23 11.50 29.36 33.31
CA HIS A 23 10.21 29.15 32.67
C HIS A 23 10.05 29.96 31.39
N VAL A 24 10.50 31.22 31.37
CA VAL A 24 10.47 32.06 30.17
C VAL A 24 11.41 31.51 29.09
N SER A 25 12.62 31.09 29.44
CA SER A 25 13.53 30.44 28.48
C SER A 25 12.98 29.11 27.93
N TYR A 26 12.29 28.32 28.77
CA TYR A 26 11.67 27.07 28.35
C TYR A 26 10.48 27.29 27.41
N LEU A 27 9.62 28.27 27.71
CA LEU A 27 8.49 28.64 26.85
C LEU A 27 8.96 29.25 25.52
N VAL A 28 10.02 30.05 25.53
CA VAL A 28 10.63 30.60 24.31
C VAL A 28 11.23 29.49 23.46
N ALA A 29 11.92 28.51 24.07
CA ALA A 29 12.46 27.36 23.36
C ALA A 29 11.38 26.48 22.71
N ILE A 30 10.26 26.24 23.40
CA ILE A 30 9.11 25.53 22.83
C ILE A 30 8.54 26.31 21.64
N ALA A 31 8.39 27.63 21.76
CA ALA A 31 7.85 28.47 20.68
C ALA A 31 8.80 28.57 19.47
N THR A 32 10.12 28.63 19.67
CA THR A 32 11.08 28.64 18.55
C THR A 32 11.22 27.28 17.87
N VAL A 33 11.08 26.17 18.59
CA VAL A 33 10.99 24.82 17.99
C VAL A 33 9.71 24.69 17.16
N CYS A 34 8.61 25.32 17.59
CA CYS A 34 7.31 25.27 16.90
C CYS A 34 7.26 26.13 15.63
N SER A 35 8.11 27.17 15.51
CA SER A 35 8.02 28.13 14.40
C SER A 35 9.01 27.87 13.25
N ALA A 36 10.03 27.04 13.45
CA ALA A 36 11.07 26.76 12.44
C ALA A 36 10.95 25.37 11.80
N CYS A 37 9.98 24.58 12.21
CA CYS A 37 9.82 23.22 11.75
C CYS A 37 8.35 23.05 11.39
N SER A 38 8.06 22.87 10.10
CA SER A 38 6.83 22.23 9.64
C SER A 38 6.84 20.79 10.16
N LEU A 39 6.73 20.64 11.48
CA LEU A 39 6.46 19.37 12.12
C LEU A 39 5.02 19.09 11.74
N ASP A 40 4.87 18.21 10.78
CA ASP A 40 3.61 17.55 10.51
C ASP A 40 3.18 16.88 11.82
N THR A 41 2.32 17.55 12.58
CA THR A 41 1.81 17.03 13.85
C THR A 41 0.92 15.80 13.63
N SER A 42 0.74 15.37 12.39
CA SER A 42 0.19 14.06 12.03
C SER A 42 1.01 12.91 12.64
N ALA A 43 2.32 13.11 12.89
CA ALA A 43 3.15 12.15 13.64
C ALA A 43 2.99 12.21 15.18
N LEU A 44 2.22 13.18 15.70
CA LEU A 44 1.89 13.32 17.12
C LEU A 44 0.45 12.94 17.45
N LEU A 45 -0.36 12.61 16.44
CA LEU A 45 -1.59 11.88 16.66
C LEU A 45 -1.21 10.41 16.89
N PRO A 46 -1.75 9.75 17.93
CA PRO A 46 -1.66 8.31 18.03
C PRO A 46 -2.23 7.74 16.73
N VAL A 47 -1.37 7.12 15.90
CA VAL A 47 -1.86 6.23 14.86
C VAL A 47 -2.74 5.19 15.56
N PRO A 48 -3.98 4.97 15.10
CA PRO A 48 -4.83 3.94 15.67
C PRO A 48 -4.08 2.61 15.54
N SER A 49 -3.78 2.00 16.69
CA SER A 49 -3.30 0.64 16.90
C SER A 49 -2.68 -0.11 15.70
N ASP A 50 -1.43 0.17 15.37
CA ASP A 50 -0.50 -0.89 14.94
C ASP A 50 0.98 -0.53 15.14
N SER A 51 1.30 0.02 16.32
CA SER A 51 2.70 0.34 16.68
C SER A 51 3.46 -0.89 17.17
N GLY A 52 3.59 -1.91 16.32
CA GLY A 52 4.30 -3.14 16.59
C GLY A 52 5.81 -3.08 16.31
N VAL A 53 6.61 -2.27 17.02
CA VAL A 53 8.07 -2.43 16.91
C VAL A 53 8.44 -3.81 17.48
N ARG A 54 9.17 -4.63 16.71
CA ARG A 54 9.69 -5.94 17.15
C ARG A 54 10.22 -5.88 18.59
N GLY A 55 9.46 -6.42 19.53
CA GLY A 55 9.94 -6.73 20.88
C GLY A 55 9.25 -6.07 22.08
N THR A 56 8.25 -5.19 21.95
CA THR A 56 7.53 -4.67 23.13
C THR A 56 6.03 -4.45 22.90
N GLY A 57 5.24 -5.53 22.84
CA GLY A 57 3.79 -5.48 23.04
C GLY A 57 2.94 -5.65 21.78
N ASP A 58 2.72 -6.93 21.45
CA ASP A 58 1.58 -7.51 20.73
C ASP A 58 1.27 -7.02 19.31
N CYS A 59 2.28 -7.00 18.45
CA CYS A 59 2.04 -7.35 17.04
C CYS A 59 2.44 -8.81 16.84
N SER A 60 1.48 -9.63 16.49
CA SER A 60 1.70 -11.04 16.15
C SER A 60 1.93 -11.11 14.64
N THR A 61 3.19 -11.04 14.21
CA THR A 61 3.58 -11.06 12.79
C THR A 61 2.91 -12.22 12.04
N ARG A 62 1.89 -11.92 11.26
CA ARG A 62 1.25 -12.83 10.31
C ARG A 62 1.71 -12.46 8.90
N ALA A 63 1.38 -13.27 7.90
CA ALA A 63 1.47 -12.80 6.53
C ALA A 63 0.39 -11.74 6.32
N GLU A 64 0.71 -10.72 5.53
CA GLU A 64 -0.24 -9.68 5.12
C GLU A 64 -1.55 -10.28 4.61
N GLU A 65 -2.66 -9.68 5.03
CA GLU A 65 -3.99 -9.93 4.48
C GLU A 65 -4.51 -8.60 3.92
N CYS A 66 -5.26 -8.61 2.82
CA CYS A 66 -5.89 -7.40 2.27
C CYS A 66 -7.06 -6.89 3.15
N ASN A 67 -6.76 -6.38 4.34
CA ASN A 67 -7.73 -5.98 5.34
C ASN A 67 -7.58 -4.50 5.75
N GLY A 68 -6.52 -3.81 5.29
CA GLY A 68 -6.24 -2.41 5.59
C GLY A 68 -5.51 -2.17 6.91
N GLU A 69 -4.97 -3.23 7.52
CA GLU A 69 -4.16 -3.22 8.74
C GLU A 69 -2.70 -3.65 8.40
N ASP A 70 -1.77 -3.46 9.34
CA ASP A 70 -0.34 -3.82 9.18
C ASP A 70 -0.10 -5.15 9.92
N ASP A 71 -0.38 -6.28 9.26
CA ASP A 71 -0.41 -7.61 9.88
C ASP A 71 0.99 -8.13 10.29
N ASP A 72 2.06 -7.61 9.69
CA ASP A 72 3.45 -7.97 9.95
C ASP A 72 4.30 -6.89 10.66
N CYS A 73 3.74 -5.69 10.81
CA CYS A 73 4.28 -4.54 11.52
C CYS A 73 5.59 -3.98 10.96
N ASP A 74 5.64 -3.79 9.64
CA ASP A 74 6.76 -3.17 8.94
C ASP A 74 6.56 -1.68 8.56
N GLU A 75 5.46 -1.08 9.03
CA GLU A 75 5.00 0.31 8.77
C GLU A 75 4.38 0.53 7.40
N LEU A 76 4.12 -0.55 6.66
CA LEU A 76 3.38 -0.53 5.43
C LEU A 76 2.06 -1.30 5.64
N VAL A 77 1.12 -1.20 4.70
CA VAL A 77 -0.24 -1.76 4.84
C VAL A 77 -0.56 -2.53 3.58
N ASP A 78 -1.00 -3.78 3.73
CA ASP A 78 -1.45 -4.64 2.63
C ASP A 78 -0.35 -4.87 1.55
N GLU A 79 0.92 -5.09 1.94
CA GLU A 79 2.02 -5.41 1.00
C GLU A 79 2.45 -6.89 0.98
N ASP A 80 3.66 -7.18 0.51
CA ASP A 80 4.19 -8.52 0.27
C ASP A 80 3.45 -9.36 -0.79
N PHE A 81 2.52 -8.75 -1.50
CA PHE A 81 1.89 -9.30 -2.70
C PHE A 81 2.61 -8.88 -3.97
N ASN A 82 2.65 -9.77 -4.97
CA ASN A 82 3.19 -9.42 -6.29
C ASN A 82 2.10 -8.80 -7.17
N LEU A 83 1.99 -7.48 -7.14
CA LEU A 83 0.98 -6.76 -7.91
C LEU A 83 1.14 -6.87 -9.44
N GLU A 84 2.28 -7.34 -9.95
CA GLU A 84 2.54 -7.40 -11.38
C GLU A 84 2.13 -8.73 -12.02
N THR A 85 2.17 -9.83 -11.25
CA THR A 85 1.96 -11.19 -11.78
C THR A 85 1.08 -12.08 -10.92
N ASP A 86 0.72 -11.67 -9.70
CA ASP A 86 -0.21 -12.45 -8.87
C ASP A 86 -1.64 -12.27 -9.36
N PRO A 87 -2.32 -13.34 -9.83
CA PRO A 87 -3.71 -13.25 -10.27
C PRO A 87 -4.70 -12.92 -9.15
N ASP A 88 -4.34 -13.05 -7.87
CA ASP A 88 -5.23 -12.74 -6.74
C ASP A 88 -5.00 -11.33 -6.15
N HIS A 89 -3.94 -10.64 -6.56
CA HIS A 89 -3.56 -9.29 -6.08
C HIS A 89 -3.15 -8.37 -7.25
N CYS A 90 -3.80 -8.49 -8.41
CA CYS A 90 -3.33 -7.88 -9.65
C CYS A 90 -3.57 -6.36 -9.69
N GLY A 91 -2.49 -5.58 -9.68
CA GLY A 91 -2.53 -4.12 -9.70
C GLY A 91 -2.87 -3.46 -8.35
N ALA A 92 -3.51 -4.17 -7.43
CA ALA A 92 -3.71 -3.78 -6.03
C ALA A 92 -4.08 -5.00 -5.17
N CYS A 93 -3.93 -4.88 -3.84
CA CYS A 93 -4.31 -5.93 -2.91
C CYS A 93 -5.77 -6.38 -3.10
N GLY A 94 -5.98 -7.69 -3.17
CA GLY A 94 -7.32 -8.30 -3.23
C GLY A 94 -8.01 -8.17 -4.58
N VAL A 95 -7.34 -7.58 -5.59
CA VAL A 95 -7.84 -7.53 -6.95
C VAL A 95 -7.59 -8.87 -7.64
N SER A 96 -8.53 -9.79 -7.47
CA SER A 96 -8.48 -11.07 -8.17
C SER A 96 -8.95 -10.93 -9.62
N CYS A 97 -8.16 -11.47 -10.55
CA CYS A 97 -8.49 -11.59 -11.96
C CYS A 97 -9.46 -12.73 -12.26
N SER A 98 -9.82 -13.55 -11.27
CA SER A 98 -10.73 -14.70 -11.41
C SER A 98 -12.18 -14.24 -11.60
N THR A 99 -12.49 -13.66 -12.76
CA THR A 99 -13.85 -13.25 -13.12
C THR A 99 -14.60 -14.38 -13.83
N ALA A 100 -15.55 -14.99 -13.13
CA ALA A 100 -16.49 -15.99 -13.67
C ALA A 100 -15.83 -17.20 -14.38
N ALA A 101 -16.65 -18.16 -14.82
CA ALA A 101 -16.14 -19.32 -15.55
C ALA A 101 -15.68 -18.88 -16.94
N SER A 102 -14.38 -18.97 -17.19
CA SER A 102 -13.76 -18.72 -18.50
C SER A 102 -13.54 -20.07 -19.20
N PRO A 103 -14.48 -20.53 -20.05
CA PRO A 103 -14.29 -21.77 -20.79
C PRO A 103 -13.04 -21.69 -21.67
N ASN A 104 -12.27 -22.77 -21.67
CA ASN A 104 -11.05 -22.95 -22.46
C ASN A 104 -10.00 -21.83 -22.28
N GLY A 105 -9.93 -21.26 -21.08
CA GLY A 105 -8.93 -20.25 -20.73
C GLY A 105 -8.88 -19.99 -19.23
N ALA A 106 -7.87 -19.22 -18.83
CA ALA A 106 -7.68 -18.77 -17.46
C ALA A 106 -7.34 -17.29 -17.44
N HIS A 107 -7.75 -16.60 -16.39
CA HIS A 107 -7.29 -15.23 -16.16
C HIS A 107 -5.95 -15.23 -15.46
N GLY A 108 -5.06 -14.36 -15.89
CA GLY A 108 -3.77 -14.12 -15.28
C GLY A 108 -3.55 -12.63 -15.02
N CYS A 109 -2.48 -12.33 -14.28
CA CYS A 109 -2.01 -10.96 -14.10
C CYS A 109 -0.75 -10.73 -14.93
N LEU A 110 -0.73 -9.65 -15.72
CA LEU A 110 0.43 -9.25 -16.49
C LEU A 110 0.63 -7.74 -16.37
N ALA A 111 1.79 -7.33 -15.82
CA ALA A 111 2.14 -5.93 -15.61
C ALA A 111 1.05 -5.15 -14.82
N GLY A 112 0.44 -5.82 -13.84
CA GLY A 112 -0.60 -5.23 -12.99
C GLY A 112 -1.97 -5.08 -13.65
N ALA A 113 -2.20 -5.72 -14.79
CA ALA A 113 -3.49 -5.78 -15.44
C ALA A 113 -3.98 -7.23 -15.60
N CYS A 114 -5.26 -7.46 -15.31
CA CYS A 114 -5.91 -8.74 -15.58
C CYS A 114 -6.00 -8.97 -17.08
N THR A 115 -5.59 -10.17 -17.49
CA THR A 115 -5.58 -10.62 -18.89
C THR A 115 -6.19 -12.00 -18.99
N LEU A 116 -6.73 -12.33 -20.17
CA LEU A 116 -7.24 -13.66 -20.49
C LEU A 116 -6.17 -14.44 -21.26
N LEU A 117 -5.80 -15.61 -20.76
CA LEU A 117 -4.94 -16.57 -21.43
C LEU A 117 -5.81 -17.73 -21.92
N CYS A 118 -5.91 -17.88 -23.24
CA CYS A 118 -6.61 -19.01 -23.83
C CYS A 118 -5.78 -20.28 -23.76
N ASP A 119 -6.47 -21.41 -23.56
CA ASP A 119 -5.88 -22.73 -23.71
C ASP A 119 -5.38 -22.91 -25.16
N GLU A 120 -4.42 -23.83 -25.33
CA GLU A 120 -3.87 -24.11 -26.65
C GLU A 120 -4.97 -24.50 -27.65
N GLY A 121 -5.00 -23.80 -28.79
CA GLY A 121 -6.01 -24.03 -29.83
C GLY A 121 -7.35 -23.34 -29.57
N PHE A 122 -7.45 -22.43 -28.61
CA PHE A 122 -8.61 -21.56 -28.41
C PHE A 122 -8.25 -20.08 -28.53
N ALA A 123 -9.24 -19.25 -28.83
CA ALA A 123 -9.11 -17.80 -28.89
C ALA A 123 -10.39 -17.11 -28.41
N ASP A 124 -10.19 -15.92 -27.83
CA ASP A 124 -11.21 -14.89 -27.63
C ASP A 124 -11.36 -14.09 -28.94
N CYS A 125 -12.45 -14.34 -29.67
CA CYS A 125 -12.67 -13.76 -30.99
C CYS A 125 -13.65 -12.59 -30.99
N ASP A 126 -14.42 -12.41 -29.93
CA ASP A 126 -15.29 -11.25 -29.74
C ASP A 126 -14.69 -10.17 -28.81
N ALA A 127 -13.49 -10.42 -28.27
CA ALA A 127 -12.76 -9.59 -27.32
C ALA A 127 -13.52 -9.35 -26.00
N MET A 128 -14.39 -10.29 -25.63
CA MET A 128 -15.16 -10.23 -24.39
C MET A 128 -14.63 -11.21 -23.37
N THR A 129 -13.56 -10.83 -22.66
CA THR A 129 -12.89 -11.68 -21.66
C THR A 129 -13.82 -12.36 -20.64
N ALA A 130 -15.00 -11.78 -20.37
CA ALA A 130 -16.03 -12.32 -19.49
C ALA A 130 -16.68 -13.63 -19.96
N ASN A 131 -16.58 -14.01 -21.24
CA ASN A 131 -17.10 -15.27 -21.78
C ASN A 131 -16.00 -16.31 -22.07
N GLY A 132 -14.74 -16.00 -21.75
CA GLY A 132 -13.59 -16.88 -21.93
C GLY A 132 -13.08 -16.93 -23.37
N CYS A 133 -12.54 -18.09 -23.76
CA CYS A 133 -12.02 -18.33 -25.11
C CYS A 133 -12.98 -19.27 -25.83
N GLU A 134 -13.98 -18.67 -26.44
CA GLU A 134 -15.17 -19.29 -27.00
C GLU A 134 -14.93 -20.01 -28.32
N THR A 135 -13.85 -19.66 -29.04
CA THR A 135 -13.60 -20.17 -30.40
C THR A 135 -12.46 -21.18 -30.43
N SER A 136 -12.72 -22.39 -30.95
CA SER A 136 -11.67 -23.36 -31.28
C SER A 136 -10.98 -22.98 -32.60
N LEU A 137 -9.65 -22.95 -32.59
CA LEU A 137 -8.81 -22.63 -33.76
C LEU A 137 -8.51 -23.84 -34.65
N GLY A 138 -9.03 -25.03 -34.31
CA GLY A 138 -8.95 -26.24 -35.11
C GLY A 138 -10.10 -26.43 -36.10
N GLU A 139 -11.11 -25.54 -36.04
CA GLU A 139 -12.32 -25.64 -36.85
C GLU A 139 -12.10 -25.07 -38.25
N ALA A 140 -12.86 -25.58 -39.23
CA ALA A 140 -12.75 -25.15 -40.63
C ALA A 140 -13.04 -23.65 -40.82
N GLY A 141 -13.79 -23.03 -39.90
CA GLY A 141 -14.14 -21.61 -39.91
C GLY A 141 -13.18 -20.68 -39.16
N SER A 142 -12.25 -21.22 -38.37
CA SER A 142 -11.37 -20.47 -37.45
C SER A 142 -9.95 -21.06 -37.40
N CYS A 143 -9.49 -21.58 -38.53
CA CYS A 143 -8.24 -22.28 -38.75
C CYS A 143 -7.00 -21.43 -38.39
N GLY A 144 -6.48 -21.61 -37.18
CA GLY A 144 -5.29 -20.90 -36.67
C GLY A 144 -5.52 -19.43 -36.29
N ASN A 145 -6.68 -18.84 -36.59
CA ASN A 145 -7.15 -17.57 -36.03
C ASN A 145 -8.67 -17.42 -36.20
N CYS A 146 -9.25 -16.42 -35.53
CA CYS A 146 -10.70 -16.15 -35.48
C CYS A 146 -11.43 -15.98 -36.83
N THR A 147 -10.71 -15.67 -37.92
CA THR A 147 -11.33 -15.30 -39.21
C THR A 147 -10.86 -16.17 -40.37
N GLN A 148 -9.88 -17.03 -40.15
CA GLN A 148 -9.26 -17.81 -41.20
C GLN A 148 -10.03 -19.10 -41.41
N GLN A 149 -10.38 -19.37 -42.66
CA GLN A 149 -11.00 -20.63 -43.04
C GLN A 149 -9.92 -21.61 -43.51
N CYS A 150 -10.03 -22.88 -43.13
CA CYS A 150 -9.14 -23.90 -43.69
C CYS A 150 -9.50 -24.14 -45.17
N TRP A 151 -8.47 -24.30 -46.02
CA TRP A 151 -8.63 -24.77 -47.39
C TRP A 151 -7.73 -25.98 -47.67
N PRO A 152 -8.28 -27.13 -48.07
CA PRO A 152 -9.71 -27.45 -48.19
C PRO A 152 -10.40 -27.44 -46.81
N ALA A 153 -11.72 -27.23 -46.78
CA ALA A 153 -12.51 -27.11 -45.54
C ALA A 153 -12.66 -28.42 -44.73
N ALA A 154 -11.85 -29.45 -45.01
CA ALA A 154 -11.89 -30.74 -44.36
C ALA A 154 -10.49 -31.12 -43.86
N PRO A 155 -10.37 -31.73 -42.66
CA PRO A 155 -9.11 -32.29 -42.21
C PRO A 155 -8.70 -33.42 -43.16
N VAL A 156 -7.69 -33.16 -43.97
CA VAL A 156 -7.03 -34.20 -44.78
C VAL A 156 -6.18 -35.04 -43.84
N CYS A 157 -6.81 -36.00 -43.18
CA CYS A 157 -6.13 -37.22 -42.76
C CYS A 157 -5.92 -38.06 -44.03
N GLU A 158 -4.97 -37.66 -44.87
CA GLU A 158 -4.50 -38.50 -45.96
C GLU A 158 -3.64 -39.60 -45.33
N LEU A 159 -4.11 -40.84 -45.49
CA LEU A 159 -3.63 -42.09 -44.88
C LEU A 159 -2.15 -42.40 -45.18
#